data_AF-A0A5D0IVT5-F1
#
_entry.id   AF-A0A5D0IVT5-F1
#
_cell.length_a   1.000
_cell.length_b   1.000
_cell.length_c   1.000
_cell.angle_alpha   90.00
_cell.angle_beta   90.00
_cell.angle_gamma   90.00
#
_symmetry.space_group_name_H-M   'P 1'
#
loop_
_entity.id
_entity.type
_entity.pdbx_description
1 polymer ?
#
loop_
_entity_poly.entity_id
_entity_poly.type
_entity_poly.pdbx_seq_one_letter_code
_entity_poly.pdbx_strand_id
1 'polypeptide(L)'
;KVVEEAGDSTNLKAGQIVTPRQLRDENSILRREDKQLVVARDAQPATATPILQGITRASLQTKSFISAASFQETTKVLNEAAVAGKVDTLEGLKENVIVGHRIPAGTGMRRYSNIIVGSKEEFDEMMQVKQELNYN
;
A
#
# COMPACT_ATOMS: atom_id res chain seq x y z
N LYS A 1 -7.74 2.72 -20.34
CA LYS A 1 -8.30 1.92 -21.46
C LYS A 1 -8.14 0.46 -21.12
N VAL A 2 -9.10 -0.39 -21.49
CA VAL A 2 -9.03 -1.84 -21.28
C VAL A 2 -8.66 -2.47 -22.62
N VAL A 3 -7.59 -3.27 -22.65
CA VAL A 3 -7.16 -4.00 -23.85
C VAL A 3 -8.20 -5.07 -24.17
N GLU A 4 -8.80 -5.04 -25.36
CA GLU A 4 -9.70 -6.09 -25.84
C GLU A 4 -8.90 -7.16 -26.58
N GLU A 5 -8.06 -6.73 -27.52
CA GLU A 5 -7.16 -7.60 -28.27
C GLU A 5 -5.72 -7.08 -28.15
N ALA A 6 -4.84 -7.98 -27.74
CA ALA A 6 -3.42 -7.69 -27.56
C ALA A 6 -2.63 -7.62 -28.89
N GLY A 7 -3.21 -8.09 -30.01
CA GLY A 7 -2.51 -8.22 -31.28
C GLY A 7 -1.24 -9.07 -31.11
N ASP A 8 -0.10 -8.55 -31.59
CA ASP A 8 1.22 -9.16 -31.47
C ASP A 8 2.07 -8.56 -30.32
N SER A 9 1.47 -7.83 -29.38
CA SER A 9 2.18 -7.29 -28.22
C SER A 9 2.57 -8.41 -27.26
N THR A 10 3.85 -8.46 -26.88
CA THR A 10 4.33 -9.35 -25.81
C THR A 10 4.10 -8.77 -24.41
N ASN A 11 3.91 -7.45 -24.32
CA ASN A 11 3.85 -6.73 -23.06
C ASN A 11 2.41 -6.57 -22.53
N LEU A 12 1.43 -6.50 -23.43
CA LEU A 12 0.03 -6.28 -23.08
C LEU A 12 -0.79 -7.55 -23.26
N LYS A 13 -1.68 -7.81 -22.32
CA LYS A 13 -2.63 -8.95 -22.38
C LYS A 13 -4.06 -8.44 -22.50
N ALA A 14 -4.91 -9.22 -23.16
CA ALA A 14 -6.35 -8.96 -23.19
C ALA A 14 -6.91 -8.88 -21.75
N GLY A 15 -7.75 -7.87 -21.49
CA GLY A 15 -8.32 -7.56 -20.18
C GLY A 15 -7.46 -6.65 -19.29
N GLN A 16 -6.22 -6.34 -19.67
CA GLN A 16 -5.37 -5.46 -18.87
C GLN A 16 -5.84 -4.00 -18.93
N ILE A 17 -5.88 -3.34 -17.77
CA ILE A 17 -6.16 -1.90 -17.66
C ILE A 17 -4.84 -1.15 -17.86
N VAL A 18 -4.77 -0.35 -18.92
CA VAL A 18 -3.58 0.42 -19.28
C VAL A 18 -3.88 1.92 -19.38
N THR A 19 -2.86 2.73 -19.12
CA THR A 19 -2.97 4.17 -19.31
C THR A 19 -2.99 4.52 -20.80
N PRO A 20 -3.63 5.63 -21.22
CA PRO A 20 -3.61 6.08 -22.62
C PRO A 20 -2.20 6.39 -23.16
N ARG A 21 -1.23 6.60 -22.27
CA ARG A 21 0.18 6.80 -22.63
C ARG A 21 0.84 5.47 -22.97
N GLN A 22 0.77 4.49 -22.06
CA GLN A 22 1.33 3.16 -22.28
C GLN A 22 0.80 2.50 -23.57
N LEU A 23 -0.49 2.65 -23.86
CA LEU A 23 -1.08 2.11 -25.10
C LEU A 23 -0.51 2.77 -26.36
N ARG A 24 -0.26 4.09 -26.33
CA ARG A 24 0.33 4.81 -27.46
C ARG A 24 1.79 4.42 -27.67
N ASP A 25 2.54 4.29 -26.59
CA ASP A 25 3.95 3.93 -26.63
C ASP A 25 4.12 2.53 -27.24
N GLU A 26 3.33 1.55 -26.78
CA GLU A 26 3.34 0.18 -27.31
C GLU A 26 2.88 0.13 -28.79
N ASN A 27 1.79 0.80 -29.14
CA ASN A 27 1.32 0.86 -30.53
C ASN A 27 2.33 1.56 -31.46
N SER A 28 3.17 2.46 -30.95
CA SER A 28 4.24 3.10 -31.74
C SER A 28 5.39 2.14 -32.07
N ILE A 29 5.62 1.13 -31.24
CA ILE A 29 6.65 0.10 -31.44
C ILE A 29 6.12 -0.94 -32.42
N LEU A 30 4.92 -1.45 -32.20
CA LEU A 30 4.28 -2.43 -33.10
C LEU A 30 4.13 -1.89 -34.52
N ARG A 31 3.80 -0.60 -34.66
CA ARG A 31 3.73 0.07 -35.96
C ARG A 31 5.09 0.20 -36.67
N ARG A 32 6.19 0.29 -35.92
CA ARG A 32 7.56 0.32 -36.47
C ARG A 32 8.02 -1.07 -36.92
N GLU A 33 7.42 -2.12 -36.37
CA GLU A 33 7.73 -3.52 -36.67
C GLU A 33 6.71 -4.16 -37.64
N ASP A 34 5.81 -3.37 -38.24
CA ASP A 34 4.72 -3.83 -39.13
C ASP A 34 3.84 -4.96 -38.52
N LYS A 35 3.63 -4.90 -37.20
CA LYS A 35 2.84 -5.87 -36.43
C LYS A 35 1.40 -5.40 -36.19
N GLN A 36 0.52 -6.32 -35.79
CA GLN A 36 -0.85 -5.96 -35.42
C GLN A 36 -0.90 -5.09 -34.16
N LEU A 37 -1.64 -3.98 -34.27
CA LEU A 37 -1.80 -3.00 -33.20
C LEU A 37 -2.75 -3.49 -32.10
N VAL A 38 -2.56 -2.97 -30.90
CA VAL A 38 -3.40 -3.27 -29.74
C VAL A 38 -4.71 -2.47 -29.83
N VAL A 39 -5.83 -3.18 -29.78
CA VAL A 39 -7.18 -2.60 -29.74
C VAL A 39 -7.62 -2.51 -28.28
N ALA A 40 -8.02 -1.31 -27.86
CA ALA A 40 -8.48 -1.08 -26.50
C ALA A 40 -9.69 -0.15 -26.46
N ARG A 41 -10.66 -0.52 -25.62
CA ARG A 41 -11.83 0.28 -25.32
C ARG A 41 -11.60 1.23 -24.13
N ASP A 42 -12.50 2.18 -23.97
CA ASP A 42 -12.53 2.99 -22.75
C ASP A 42 -12.94 2.14 -21.55
N ALA A 43 -12.35 2.46 -20.39
CA ALA A 43 -12.63 1.74 -19.16
C ALA A 43 -14.01 2.17 -18.64
N GLN A 44 -14.83 1.19 -18.24
CA GLN A 44 -16.06 1.50 -17.52
C GLN A 44 -15.72 2.01 -16.12
N PRO A 45 -16.44 3.04 -15.62
CA PRO A 45 -16.21 3.53 -14.27
C PRO A 45 -16.51 2.43 -13.25
N ALA A 46 -15.69 2.34 -12.21
CA ALA A 46 -15.90 1.39 -11.13
C ALA A 46 -17.21 1.69 -10.41
N THR A 47 -18.11 0.72 -10.32
CA THR A 47 -19.30 0.77 -9.47
C THR A 47 -19.01 0.02 -8.17
N ALA A 48 -19.53 0.52 -7.05
CA ALA A 48 -19.37 -0.12 -5.75
C ALA A 48 -20.73 -0.21 -5.07
N THR A 49 -20.97 -1.32 -4.37
CA THR A 49 -22.12 -1.51 -3.50
C THR A 49 -21.64 -1.72 -2.07
N PRO A 50 -22.29 -1.10 -1.07
CA PRO A 50 -21.94 -1.33 0.32
C PRO A 50 -22.33 -2.77 0.70
N ILE A 51 -21.41 -3.49 1.33
CA ILE A 51 -21.66 -4.84 1.86
C ILE A 51 -21.53 -4.77 3.38
N LEU A 52 -22.59 -5.16 4.09
CA LEU A 52 -22.54 -5.31 5.54
C LEU A 52 -21.92 -6.67 5.88
N GLN A 53 -20.80 -6.65 6.59
CA GLN A 53 -20.14 -7.85 7.06
C GLN A 53 -20.30 -7.98 8.58
N GLY A 54 -20.56 -9.21 9.06
CA GLY A 54 -20.51 -9.50 10.49
C GLY A 54 -19.08 -9.38 11.04
N ILE A 55 -18.96 -9.14 12.36
CA ILE A 55 -17.68 -8.90 13.03
C ILE A 55 -16.64 -10.01 12.80
N THR A 56 -17.08 -11.27 12.75
CA THR A 56 -16.21 -12.44 12.53
C THR A 56 -15.60 -12.41 11.13
N ARG A 57 -16.43 -12.19 10.11
CA ARG A 57 -15.98 -12.16 8.71
C ARG A 57 -15.11 -10.93 8.44
N ALA A 58 -15.48 -9.78 8.99
CA ALA A 58 -14.68 -8.57 8.88
C ALA A 58 -13.28 -8.73 9.54
N SER A 59 -13.20 -9.43 10.68
CA SER A 59 -11.94 -9.67 11.39
C SER A 59 -11.02 -10.65 10.67
N LEU A 60 -11.57 -11.71 10.06
CA LEU A 60 -10.81 -12.67 9.26
C LEU A 60 -10.30 -12.07 7.93
N GLN A 61 -11.00 -11.08 7.38
CA GLN A 61 -10.64 -10.39 6.13
C GLN A 61 -9.75 -9.15 6.35
N THR A 62 -9.17 -8.98 7.54
CA THR A 62 -8.22 -7.89 7.78
C THR A 62 -6.97 -8.03 6.90
N LYS A 63 -6.32 -6.91 6.60
CA LYS A 63 -5.11 -6.91 5.76
C LYS A 63 -3.95 -7.66 6.41
N SER A 64 -3.86 -7.58 7.73
CA SER A 64 -2.88 -8.32 8.50
C SER A 64 -3.28 -9.77 8.66
N PHE A 65 -2.47 -10.67 8.11
CA PHE A 65 -2.66 -12.10 8.31
C PHE A 65 -2.25 -12.51 9.74
N ILE A 66 -1.33 -11.79 10.39
CA ILE A 66 -0.93 -12.06 11.78
C ILE A 66 -2.11 -11.80 12.73
N SER A 67 -2.78 -10.65 12.55
CA SER A 67 -3.99 -10.30 13.29
C SER A 67 -5.14 -11.27 13.00
N ALA A 68 -5.39 -11.58 11.71
CA ALA A 68 -6.45 -12.51 11.32
C ALA A 68 -6.21 -13.93 11.86
N ALA A 69 -4.97 -14.45 11.76
CA ALA A 69 -4.61 -15.78 12.25
C ALA A 69 -4.73 -15.84 13.78
N SER A 70 -4.40 -14.77 14.50
CA SER A 70 -4.56 -14.72 15.97
C SER A 70 -6.02 -14.75 16.44
N PHE A 71 -6.98 -14.45 15.56
CA PHE A 71 -8.40 -14.41 15.90
C PHE A 71 -9.03 -15.81 15.84
N GLN A 72 -9.14 -16.39 14.64
CA GLN A 72 -9.73 -17.72 14.38
C GLN A 72 -9.15 -18.30 13.08
N GLU A 73 -9.44 -19.58 12.79
CA GLU A 73 -9.04 -20.26 11.53
C GLU A 73 -7.52 -20.18 11.24
N THR A 74 -6.69 -20.26 12.27
CA THR A 74 -5.22 -20.06 12.25
C THR A 74 -4.53 -20.75 11.06
N THR A 75 -4.76 -22.06 10.87
CA THR A 75 -4.11 -22.88 9.85
C THR A 75 -4.48 -22.44 8.44
N LYS A 76 -5.74 -22.10 8.22
CA LYS A 76 -6.24 -21.64 6.92
C LYS A 76 -5.69 -20.27 6.57
N VAL A 77 -5.71 -19.32 7.51
CA VAL A 77 -5.19 -17.96 7.30
C VAL A 77 -3.69 -17.98 6.99
N LEU A 78 -2.91 -18.79 7.72
CA LEU A 78 -1.47 -18.91 7.49
C LEU A 78 -1.15 -19.59 6.15
N ASN A 79 -1.92 -20.61 5.74
CA ASN A 79 -1.74 -21.26 4.45
C ASN A 79 -2.02 -20.30 3.28
N GLU A 80 -3.15 -19.59 3.33
CA GLU A 80 -3.49 -18.58 2.31
C GLU A 80 -2.43 -17.46 2.24
N ALA A 81 -1.92 -17.01 3.38
CA ALA A 81 -0.86 -16.02 3.44
C ALA A 81 0.47 -16.54 2.84
N ALA A 82 0.83 -17.80 3.12
CA ALA A 82 2.04 -18.42 2.59
C ALA A 82 1.95 -18.64 1.07
N VAL A 83 0.83 -19.14 0.56
CA VAL A 83 0.62 -19.36 -0.89
C VAL A 83 0.62 -18.04 -1.66
N ALA A 84 0.02 -16.99 -1.10
CA ALA A 84 -0.02 -15.67 -1.72
C ALA A 84 1.26 -14.83 -1.48
N GLY A 85 2.20 -15.31 -0.65
CA GLY A 85 3.41 -14.55 -0.27
C GLY A 85 3.10 -13.22 0.42
N LYS A 86 2.06 -13.17 1.28
CA LYS A 86 1.63 -11.93 1.94
C LYS A 86 2.69 -11.45 2.93
N VAL A 87 2.91 -10.13 2.95
CA VAL A 87 3.77 -9.45 3.92
C VAL A 87 2.89 -8.58 4.82
N ASP A 88 3.14 -8.66 6.12
CA ASP A 88 2.42 -7.87 7.12
C ASP A 88 3.20 -6.58 7.42
N THR A 89 2.52 -5.42 7.37
CA THR A 89 3.14 -4.10 7.57
C THR A 89 3.09 -3.62 9.02
N LEU A 90 2.49 -4.40 9.95
CA LEU A 90 2.42 -4.09 11.38
C LEU A 90 1.78 -2.71 11.66
N GLU A 91 0.72 -2.37 10.94
CA GLU A 91 -0.01 -1.11 11.13
C GLU A 91 -1.00 -1.18 12.30
N GLY A 92 -1.45 -2.38 12.65
CA GLY A 92 -2.47 -2.64 13.65
C GLY A 92 -1.91 -2.83 15.05
N LEU A 93 -2.80 -2.74 16.05
CA LEU A 93 -2.43 -2.97 17.45
C LEU A 93 -2.04 -4.43 17.71
N LYS A 94 -2.86 -5.39 17.23
CA LYS A 94 -2.67 -6.82 17.52
C LYS A 94 -1.35 -7.35 16.96
N GLU A 95 -1.03 -6.97 15.72
CA GLU A 95 0.23 -7.31 15.07
C GLU A 95 1.44 -6.92 15.92
N ASN A 96 1.48 -5.66 16.36
CA ASN A 96 2.58 -5.14 17.17
C ASN A 96 2.65 -5.80 18.54
N VAL A 97 1.51 -6.12 19.16
CA VAL A 97 1.48 -6.86 20.43
C VAL A 97 2.06 -8.27 20.27
N ILE A 98 1.68 -8.99 19.21
CA ILE A 98 2.14 -10.37 18.97
C ILE A 98 3.65 -10.42 18.70
N VAL A 99 4.16 -9.45 17.93
CA VAL A 99 5.60 -9.35 17.61
C VAL A 99 6.41 -8.81 18.80
N GLY A 100 5.77 -8.14 19.76
CA GLY A 100 6.45 -7.45 20.86
C GLY A 100 7.03 -6.08 20.47
N HIS A 101 6.50 -5.46 19.42
CA HIS A 101 6.85 -4.10 19.01
C HIS A 101 6.03 -3.05 19.79
N ARG A 102 6.49 -1.80 19.81
CA ARG A 102 5.75 -0.69 20.41
C ARG A 102 4.43 -0.49 19.65
N ILE A 103 3.30 -0.59 20.35
CA ILE A 103 1.99 -0.44 19.73
C ILE A 103 1.76 0.99 19.17
N PRO A 104 1.08 1.15 18.03
CA PRO A 104 0.78 2.46 17.42
C PRO A 104 -0.36 3.21 18.13
N ALA A 105 -0.38 3.20 19.45
CA ALA A 105 -1.35 3.92 20.28
C ALA A 105 -0.69 4.56 21.51
N GLY A 106 -1.34 5.58 22.07
CA GLY A 106 -0.80 6.34 23.20
C GLY A 106 0.55 6.95 22.85
N THR A 107 1.57 6.68 23.66
CA THR A 107 2.93 7.20 23.44
C THR A 107 3.58 6.65 22.17
N GLY A 108 3.11 5.51 21.64
CA GLY A 108 3.60 4.93 20.39
C GLY A 108 3.06 5.60 19.12
N MET A 109 2.20 6.61 19.24
CA MET A 109 1.80 7.42 18.09
C MET A 109 3.00 8.20 17.54
N ARG A 110 3.13 8.24 16.21
CA ARG A 110 4.18 9.01 15.51
C ARG A 110 4.22 10.49 15.90
N ARG A 111 3.11 11.06 16.37
CA ARG A 111 3.06 12.45 16.87
C ARG A 111 4.01 12.67 18.06
N TYR A 112 4.15 11.68 18.94
CA TYR A 112 4.93 11.80 20.17
C TYR A 112 6.35 11.26 20.04
N SER A 113 6.72 10.63 18.91
CA SER A 113 8.05 10.02 18.75
C SER A 113 9.18 11.03 18.72
N ASN A 114 8.91 12.25 18.26
CA ASN A 114 9.92 13.29 18.04
C ASN A 114 9.76 14.47 19.01
N ILE A 115 8.96 14.31 20.06
CA ILE A 115 8.82 15.35 21.07
C ILE A 115 9.99 15.21 22.04
N ILE A 116 10.85 16.22 22.06
CA ILE A 116 11.93 16.36 23.02
C ILE A 116 11.46 17.38 24.05
N VAL A 117 11.54 17.02 25.33
CA VAL A 117 11.20 17.90 26.46
C VAL A 117 12.49 18.20 27.19
N GLY A 118 12.81 19.49 27.35
CA GLY A 118 14.00 19.97 28.06
C GLY A 118 13.64 21.12 28.99
N SER A 119 14.61 21.59 29.78
CA SER A 119 14.44 22.79 30.60
C SER A 119 14.34 24.03 29.72
N LYS A 120 13.74 25.11 30.25
CA LYS A 120 13.61 26.37 29.51
C LYS A 120 14.99 26.98 29.19
N GLU A 121 15.93 26.84 30.11
CA GLU A 121 17.32 27.32 29.96
C GLU A 121 18.02 26.60 28.80
N GLU A 122 17.96 25.26 28.74
CA GLU A 122 18.54 24.48 27.63
C GLU A 122 17.87 24.78 26.28
N PHE A 123 16.56 25.06 26.27
CA PHE A 123 15.85 25.43 25.05
C PHE A 123 16.30 26.80 24.53
N ASP A 124 16.43 27.79 25.42
CA ASP A 124 16.87 29.14 25.07
C ASP A 124 18.33 29.13 24.57
N GLU A 125 19.22 28.34 25.18
CA GLU A 125 20.59 28.12 24.72
C GLU A 125 20.65 27.45 23.33
N MET A 126 19.89 26.36 23.13
CA MET A 126 19.82 25.69 21.82
C MET A 126 19.29 26.61 20.72
N MET A 127 18.37 27.51 21.04
CA MET A 127 17.80 28.47 20.08
C MET A 127 18.78 29.61 19.74
N GLN A 128 19.57 30.08 20.70
CA GLN A 128 20.62 31.08 20.47
C GLN A 128 21.73 30.53 19.56
N VAL A 129 22.23 29.34 19.85
CA VAL A 129 23.26 28.67 19.01
C VAL A 129 22.77 28.46 17.58
N LYS A 130 21.49 28.11 17.40
CA LYS A 130 20.90 27.90 16.07
C LYS A 130 20.71 29.20 15.28
N GLN A 131 20.52 30.34 15.97
CA GLN A 131 20.51 31.65 15.32
C GLN A 131 21.91 32.04 14.86
N GLU A 132 22.93 31.91 15.71
CA GLU A 132 24.32 32.26 15.35
C GLU A 132 24.88 31.45 14.18
N LEU A 133 24.48 30.18 14.06
CA LEU A 133 24.84 29.31 12.93
C LEU A 133 24.14 29.68 11.62
N ASN A 134 22.95 30.29 11.66
CA ASN A 134 22.22 30.71 10.46
C ASN A 134 22.65 32.09 9.93
N TYR A 135 23.41 32.85 10.72
CA TYR A 135 23.95 34.15 10.33
C TYR A 135 25.41 34.11 9.83
N ASN A 136 26.05 32.93 9.86
CA ASN A 136 27.34 32.66 9.21
C ASN A 136 27.14 31.82 7.95
#